data_AF-A0A952UJ97-F1
#
_entry.id   AF-A0A952UJ97-F1
#
_cell.length_a   1.000
_cell.length_b   1.000
_cell.length_c   1.000
_cell.angle_alpha   90.00
_cell.angle_beta   90.00
_cell.angle_gamma   90.00
#
_symmetry.space_group_name_H-M   'P 1'
#
loop_
_entity.id
_entity.type
_entity.pdbx_description
1 polymer ?
#
loop_
_entity_poly.entity_id
_entity_poly.type
_entity_poly.pdbx_seq_one_letter_code
_entity_poly.pdbx_strand_id
1 'polypeptide(L)' 'MVLIFESDPLDNEDARGRFYHVCRGRIDRTEITLPQGQSIYECAVCGIDLEPEDFWIARQKGSV' A
#
# COMPACT_ATOMS: atom_id res chain seq x y z
N MET A 1 -0.51 4.11 -11.09
CA MET A 1 -1.10 3.34 -9.96
C MET A 1 -1.07 4.25 -8.76
N VAL A 2 -2.11 4.27 -7.92
CA VAL A 2 -2.09 5.03 -6.67
C VAL A 2 -2.02 4.04 -5.54
N LEU A 3 -1.03 4.17 -4.66
CA LEU A 3 -0.99 3.44 -3.41
C LEU A 3 -1.93 4.11 -2.42
N ILE A 4 -2.79 3.32 -1.80
CA ILE A 4 -3.69 3.76 -0.73
C ILE A 4 -3.22 3.07 0.53
N PHE A 5 -3.02 3.87 1.58
CA PHE A 5 -2.85 3.37 2.93
C PHE A 5 -4.17 3.56 3.67
N GLU A 6 -4.74 2.46 4.16
CA GLU A 6 -5.95 2.47 4.98
C GLU A 6 -5.53 2.16 6.43
N SER A 7 -5.56 3.19 7.28
CA SER A 7 -5.48 3.02 8.73
C SER A 7 -6.81 2.45 9.23
N ASP A 8 -6.76 1.28 9.85
CA ASP A 8 -7.93 0.67 10.47
C ASP A 8 -8.24 1.45 11.77
N PRO A 9 -9.41 2.12 11.89
CA PRO A 9 -9.72 3.01 13.01
C PRO A 9 -10.12 2.25 14.28
N LEU A 10 -10.14 0.92 14.27
CA LEU A 10 -10.20 0.12 15.50
C LEU A 10 -8.83 0.14 16.19
N ASP A 11 -8.61 1.26 16.87
CA ASP A 11 -7.54 1.59 17.80
C ASP A 11 -7.12 0.36 18.64
N ASN A 12 -6.05 -0.28 18.21
CA ASN A 12 -5.22 -1.14 19.02
C ASN A 12 -3.79 -0.75 18.65
N GLU A 13 -2.93 -0.64 19.65
CA GLU A 13 -1.57 -0.10 19.60
C GLU A 13 -0.61 -0.83 18.61
N ASP A 14 -1.12 -1.78 17.83
CA ASP A 14 -0.47 -2.60 16.80
C ASP A 14 -1.15 -2.54 15.42
N ALA A 15 -1.98 -1.52 15.14
CA ALA A 15 -2.66 -1.34 13.85
C ALA A 15 -1.66 -1.05 12.71
N ARG A 16 -1.05 -2.11 12.17
CA ARG A 16 -0.32 -2.06 10.90
C ARG A 16 -1.37 -1.79 9.82
N GLY A 17 -1.52 -0.52 9.44
CA GLY A 17 -2.45 -0.14 8.38
C GLY A 17 -2.19 -0.93 7.09
N ARG A 18 -3.26 -1.14 6.33
CA ARG A 18 -3.25 -1.99 5.14
C ARG A 18 -2.86 -1.14 3.92
N PHE A 19 -2.04 -1.70 3.03
CA PHE A 19 -1.77 -1.07 1.74
C PHE A 19 -2.61 -1.71 0.66
N TYR A 20 -3.28 -0.88 -0.12
CA TYR A 20 -4.04 -1.24 -1.30
C TYR A 20 -3.52 -0.46 -2.50
N HIS A 21 -3.76 -0.96 -3.70
CA HIS A 21 -3.42 -0.21 -4.90
C HIS A 21 -4.62 -0.04 -5.81
N VAL A 22 -4.64 1.07 -6.54
CA VAL A 22 -5.63 1.31 -7.58
C VAL A 22 -5.07 0.86 -8.92
N CYS A 23 -5.59 -0.25 -9.46
CA CYS A 23 -5.30 -0.70 -10.83
C CYS A 23 -6.52 -0.44 -11.74
N ARG A 24 -6.27 0.13 -12.92
CA ARG A 24 -7.30 0.42 -13.95
C ARG A 24 -8.53 1.19 -13.42
N GLY A 25 -8.34 2.07 -12.43
CA GLY A 25 -9.42 2.88 -11.85
C GLY A 25 -10.30 2.15 -10.83
N ARG A 26 -9.92 0.93 -10.40
CA ARG A 26 -10.56 0.22 -9.29
C ARG A 26 -9.56 -0.01 -8.17
N ILE A 27 -10.02 0.09 -6.93
CA ILE A 27 -9.23 -0.28 -5.76
C ILE A 27 -9.15 -1.80 -5.72
N ASP A 28 -7.93 -2.31 -5.84
CA ASP A 28 -7.64 -3.70 -5.60
C ASP A 28 -7.49 -3.91 -4.09
N ARG A 29 -8.42 -4.64 -3.49
CA ARG A 29 -8.45 -4.94 -2.05
C ARG A 29 -7.50 -6.07 -1.67
N THR A 30 -6.63 -6.50 -2.58
CA THR A 30 -5.52 -7.39 -2.21
C THR A 30 -4.55 -6.58 -1.38
N GLU A 31 -4.36 -7.01 -0.13
CA GLU A 31 -3.35 -6.41 0.72
C GLU A 31 -1.99 -6.55 0.07
N ILE A 32 -1.33 -5.41 -0.11
CA ILE A 32 0.07 -5.38 -0.50
C ILE A 32 0.89 -5.33 0.79
N THR A 33 1.60 -6.41 1.05
CA THR A 33 2.68 -6.42 2.01
C THR A 33 3.98 -6.41 1.23
N LEU A 34 4.83 -5.42 1.45
CA LEU A 34 6.22 -5.49 1.01
C LEU A 34 6.84 -6.70 1.74
N PRO A 35 7.20 -7.79 1.02
CA PRO A 35 7.85 -8.91 1.68
C PRO A 35 9.22 -8.44 2.17
N GLN A 36 9.58 -8.84 3.39
CA GLN A 36 10.83 -8.41 4.03
C GLN A 36 12.02 -8.74 3.10
N GLY A 37 12.67 -7.70 2.57
CA GLY A 37 13.82 -7.84 1.68
C GLY A 37 13.54 -7.59 0.19
N GLN A 38 12.30 -7.31 -0.24
CA GLN A 38 12.07 -6.78 -1.59
C GLN A 38 12.10 -5.25 -1.62
N SER A 39 12.80 -4.73 -2.63
CA SER A 39 12.94 -3.30 -2.87
C SER A 39 11.89 -2.73 -3.80
N ILE A 40 11.02 -3.55 -4.40
CA ILE A 40 9.99 -3.10 -5.36
C ILE A 40 8.83 -4.09 -5.30
N TYR A 41 7.59 -3.59 -5.30
CA TYR A 41 6.40 -4.38 -5.57
C TYR A 41 5.90 -4.09 -7.00
N GLU A 42 5.95 -5.08 -7.89
CA GLU A 42 5.44 -4.95 -9.26
C GLU A 42 4.00 -5.48 -9.34
N CYS A 43 3.08 -4.67 -9.86
CA CYS A 43 1.74 -5.16 -10.17
C CYS A 43 1.71 -5.88 -11.52
N ALA A 44 1.50 -7.20 -11.52
CA ALA A 44 1.42 -8.02 -12.73
C ALA A 44 0.27 -7.64 -13.70
N VAL A 45 -0.68 -6.79 -13.29
CA VAL A 45 -1.83 -6.39 -14.11
C VAL A 45 -1.60 -5.07 -14.84
N CYS A 46 -1.01 -4.10 -14.14
CA CYS A 46 -0.76 -2.76 -14.69
C CYS A 46 0.70 -2.57 -15.12
N GLY A 47 1.61 -3.47 -14.73
CA GLY A 47 3.06 -3.38 -15.01
C GLY A 47 3.72 -2.18 -14.35
N ILE A 48 3.23 -1.78 -13.18
CA ILE A 48 3.74 -0.61 -12.45
C ILE A 48 4.47 -1.10 -11.21
N ASP A 49 5.69 -0.62 -11.09
CA ASP A 49 6.58 -0.81 -9.96
C ASP A 49 6.26 0.21 -8.86
N LEU A 50 6.06 -0.29 -7.64
CA LEU A 50 5.94 0.52 -6.43
C LEU A 50 7.22 0.37 -5.62
N GLU A 51 7.89 1.49 -5.39
CA GLU A 51 9.12 1.53 -4.61
C GLU A 51 8.78 1.66 -3.11
N PRO A 52 9.65 1.23 -2.19
CA PRO A 52 9.44 1.34 -0.75
C PRO A 52 9.24 2.78 -0.29
N GLU A 53 9.76 3.76 -1.04
CA GLU A 53 9.47 5.18 -0.84
C GLU A 53 7.98 5.51 -1.05
N ASP A 54 7.30 4.92 -2.03
CA ASP A 54 5.86 5.10 -2.24
C ASP A 54 5.04 4.60 -1.05
N PHE A 55 5.44 3.46 -0.46
CA PHE A 55 4.79 2.92 0.74
C PHE A 55 4.99 3.83 1.95
N TRP A 56 6.19 4.39 2.12
CA TRP A 56 6.48 5.37 3.16
C TRP A 56 5.66 6.65 2.99
N ILE A 57 5.60 7.20 1.78
CA ILE A 57 4.84 8.42 1.46
C ILE A 57 3.34 8.18 1.67
N ALA A 58 2.81 7.05 1.23
CA ALA A 58 1.40 6.72 1.41
C ALA A 58 1.02 6.52 2.88
N ARG A 59 1.88 5.85 3.66
CA ARG A 59 1.71 5.73 5.12
C ARG A 59 1.71 7.10 5.80
N GLN A 60 2.63 7.99 5.42
CA GLN A 60 2.69 9.34 5.96
C GLN A 60 1.45 10.17 5.60
N LYS A 61 0.93 10.00 4.38
CA LYS A 61 -0.27 10.71 3.90
C LYS A 61 -1.58 10.20 4.48
N GLY A 62 -1.69 8.90 4.76
CA GLY A 62 -2.90 8.31 5.36
C GLY A 62 -2.92 8.33 6.90
N SER A 63 -1.92 8.94 7.53
CA SER A 63 -1.81 9.13 8.99
C SER A 63 -2.25 10.55 9.42
N VAL A 64 -3.28 11.12 8.79
CA VAL A 64 -3.89 12.42 9.14
C VAL A 64 -5.32 12.28 9.63
#